data_AF-K9X108-F1
#
_entry.id   AF-K9X108-F1
#
_cell.length_a   1.000
_cell.length_b   1.000
_cell.length_c   1.000
_cell.angle_alpha   90.00
_cell.angle_beta   90.00
_cell.angle_gamma   90.00
#
_symmetry.space_group_name_H-M   'P 1'
#
loop_
_entity.id
_entity.type
_entity.pdbx_description
1 polymer ?
#
loop_
_entity_poly.entity_id
_entity_poly.type
_entity_poly.pdbx_seq_one_letter_code
_entity_poly.pdbx_strand_id
1 'polypeptide(L)'
;MGLLLTTILLCICSLLCSFSFLPKTNLERLLWLRTKPPKNSNLIRQDQDNLYYFGHLRKYDSTQLLDALNEHYFEGKLNKNPAYKKEYRDIAGQITINAEIAFLKFQVFTYAIYILIASILVIPCSVLTSLVIYRSL
;
A
#
# COMPACT_ATOMS: atom_id res chain seq x y z
N MET A 1 -31.69 11.06 11.16
CA MET A 1 -30.36 11.53 10.70
C MET A 1 -29.28 10.45 10.75
N GLY A 2 -29.11 9.71 11.86
CA GLY A 2 -28.07 8.67 11.97
C GLY A 2 -28.08 7.60 10.88
N LEU A 3 -29.26 7.07 10.51
CA LEU A 3 -29.39 6.08 9.43
C LEU A 3 -28.92 6.64 8.08
N LEU A 4 -29.40 7.83 7.71
CA LEU A 4 -29.05 8.48 6.44
C LEU A 4 -27.54 8.76 6.33
N LEU A 5 -26.93 9.26 7.40
CA LEU A 5 -25.48 9.51 7.47
C LEU A 5 -24.68 8.20 7.33
N THR A 6 -25.13 7.14 8.00
CA THR A 6 -24.50 5.81 7.91
C THR A 6 -24.57 5.26 6.48
N THR A 7 -25.74 5.35 5.83
CA THR A 7 -25.89 4.88 4.44
C THR A 7 -24.97 5.62 3.48
N ILE A 8 -24.83 6.95 3.62
CA ILE A 8 -23.91 7.74 2.78
C ILE A 8 -22.46 7.27 2.96
N LEU A 9 -22.02 7.10 4.22
CA LEU A 9 -20.66 6.66 4.51
C LEU A 9 -20.39 5.23 3.98
N LEU A 10 -21.38 4.33 4.10
CA LEU A 10 -21.28 2.98 3.55
C LEU A 10 -21.22 2.99 2.01
N CYS A 11 -21.97 3.86 1.34
CA CYS A 11 -21.86 4.05 -0.11
C CYS A 11 -20.46 4.53 -0.51
N ILE A 12 -19.90 5.53 0.20
CA ILE A 12 -18.53 6.01 -0.04
C ILE A 12 -17.52 4.90 0.20
N CYS A 13 -17.66 4.14 1.29
CA CYS A 13 -16.82 2.99 1.60
C CYS A 13 -16.84 1.95 0.46
N SER A 14 -18.03 1.60 -0.02
CA SER A 14 -18.19 0.64 -1.13
C SER A 14 -17.48 1.12 -2.39
N LEU A 15 -17.66 2.39 -2.76
CA LEU A 15 -17.00 2.99 -3.92
C LEU A 15 -15.47 2.97 -3.79
N LEU A 16 -14.93 3.30 -2.63
CA LEU A 16 -13.48 3.26 -2.39
C LEU A 16 -12.93 1.83 -2.44
N CYS A 17 -13.66 0.86 -1.90
CA CYS A 17 -13.33 -0.55 -2.02
C CYS A 17 -13.28 -0.99 -3.48
N SER A 18 -14.33 -0.73 -4.25
CA SER A 18 -14.38 -1.06 -5.68
C SER A 18 -13.25 -0.37 -6.46
N PHE A 19 -12.98 0.90 -6.17
CA PHE A 19 -11.90 1.65 -6.80
C PHE A 19 -10.52 1.04 -6.51
N SER A 20 -10.29 0.53 -5.31
CA SER A 20 -9.05 -0.15 -4.93
C SER A 20 -8.76 -1.39 -5.80
N PHE A 21 -9.79 -2.06 -6.33
CA PHE A 21 -9.61 -3.23 -7.19
C PHE A 21 -9.33 -2.89 -8.66
N LEU A 22 -9.64 -1.68 -9.11
CA LEU A 22 -9.45 -1.30 -10.51
C LEU A 22 -7.98 -1.42 -10.95
N PRO A 23 -7.71 -1.83 -12.20
CA PRO A 23 -6.35 -1.88 -12.73
C PRO A 23 -5.78 -0.46 -12.81
N LYS A 24 -4.53 -0.29 -12.33
CA LYS A 24 -3.78 0.96 -12.49
C LYS A 24 -3.23 1.00 -13.91
N THR A 25 -3.82 1.82 -14.77
CA THR A 25 -3.43 1.95 -16.19
C THR A 25 -2.34 3.01 -16.43
N ASN A 26 -2.20 3.98 -15.52
CA ASN A 26 -1.22 5.05 -15.64
C ASN A 26 0.13 4.66 -15.02
N LEU A 27 0.82 3.72 -15.67
CA LEU A 27 2.14 3.25 -15.24
C LEU A 27 3.20 4.37 -15.33
N GLU A 28 3.12 5.23 -16.35
CA GLU A 28 4.03 6.38 -16.52
C GLU A 28 4.02 7.34 -15.33
N ARG A 29 2.84 7.68 -14.81
CA ARG A 29 2.71 8.53 -13.62
C ARG A 29 3.32 7.87 -12.37
N LEU A 30 3.22 6.56 -12.27
CA LEU A 30 3.75 5.77 -11.16
C LEU A 30 5.28 5.66 -11.25
N LEU A 31 5.82 5.50 -12.45
CA LEU A 31 7.25 5.58 -12.74
C LEU A 31 7.81 6.99 -12.47
N TRP A 32 7.07 8.04 -12.82
CA TRP A 32 7.41 9.44 -12.51
C TRP A 32 7.44 9.75 -11.00
N LEU A 33 6.55 9.11 -10.23
CA LEU A 33 6.57 9.23 -8.77
C LEU A 33 7.77 8.52 -8.15
N ARG A 34 8.30 7.48 -8.82
CA ARG A 34 9.48 6.72 -8.42
C ARG A 34 10.80 7.40 -8.81
N THR A 35 10.85 8.14 -9.91
CA THR A 35 12.04 8.91 -10.31
C THR A 35 12.31 10.12 -9.41
N LYS A 36 11.36 10.51 -8.55
CA LYS A 36 11.68 11.39 -7.42
C LYS A 36 12.52 10.60 -6.42
N PRO A 37 13.77 11.03 -6.14
CA PRO A 37 14.61 10.34 -5.17
C PRO A 37 13.85 10.25 -3.85
N PRO A 38 13.86 9.10 -3.16
CA PRO A 38 13.27 9.00 -1.84
C PRO A 38 13.92 10.08 -0.98
N LYS A 39 13.09 10.91 -0.33
CA LYS A 39 13.48 12.08 0.46
C LYS A 39 14.38 11.74 1.67
N ASN A 40 14.77 10.48 1.83
CA ASN A 40 15.64 9.95 2.84
C ASN A 40 16.51 8.83 2.23
N SER A 41 17.60 9.21 1.58
CA SER A 41 18.65 8.31 1.07
C SER A 41 19.49 7.66 2.19
N ASN A 42 19.09 7.79 3.46
CA ASN A 42 19.84 7.34 4.64
C ASN A 42 19.00 6.55 5.67
N LEU A 43 17.87 5.93 5.30
CA LEU A 43 17.03 5.16 6.24
C LEU A 43 17.29 3.65 6.15
N ILE A 44 18.47 3.27 6.65
CA ILE A 44 18.70 2.26 7.68
C ILE A 44 18.02 0.89 7.44
N ARG A 45 18.87 -0.08 7.05
CA ARG A 45 18.74 -1.55 7.09
C ARG A 45 17.90 -2.24 6.00
N GLN A 46 18.55 -2.48 4.86
CA GLN A 46 18.19 -3.56 3.94
C GLN A 46 18.24 -4.96 4.62
N ASP A 47 19.04 -5.14 5.66
CA ASP A 47 19.23 -6.45 6.35
C ASP A 47 18.00 -6.97 7.12
N GLN A 48 16.99 -6.13 7.39
CA GLN A 48 15.76 -6.56 8.09
C GLN A 48 14.49 -6.41 7.24
N ASP A 49 14.64 -6.01 5.98
CA ASP A 49 13.49 -5.89 5.10
C ASP A 49 12.94 -7.28 4.76
N ASN A 50 11.73 -7.56 5.22
CA ASN A 50 10.99 -8.75 4.78
C ASN A 50 10.72 -8.72 3.26
N LEU A 51 11.44 -9.54 2.50
CA LEU A 51 11.33 -9.65 1.04
C LEU A 51 10.02 -10.27 0.55
N TYR A 52 9.16 -10.79 1.44
CA TYR A 52 7.80 -11.21 1.10
C TYR A 52 6.77 -10.09 1.26
N TYR A 53 7.11 -9.02 1.97
CA TYR A 53 6.20 -7.91 2.21
C TYR A 53 6.33 -6.85 1.11
N PHE A 54 5.24 -6.63 0.36
CA PHE A 54 5.21 -5.67 -0.76
C PHE A 54 5.54 -4.22 -0.34
N GLY A 55 5.25 -3.84 0.91
CA GLY A 55 5.64 -2.53 1.43
C GLY A 55 7.15 -2.31 1.53
N HIS A 56 7.94 -3.38 1.65
CA HIS A 56 9.40 -3.34 1.65
C HIS A 56 9.95 -3.51 0.23
N LEU A 57 9.46 -4.48 -0.52
CA LEU A 57 9.86 -4.73 -1.92
C LEU A 57 9.79 -3.48 -2.81
N ARG A 58 8.76 -2.64 -2.63
CA ARG A 58 8.58 -1.43 -3.44
C ARG A 58 9.71 -0.40 -3.30
N LYS A 59 10.50 -0.46 -2.21
CA LYS A 59 11.62 0.44 -1.93
C LYS A 59 12.83 0.19 -2.83
N TYR A 60 12.96 -1.02 -3.37
CA TYR A 60 14.13 -1.45 -4.14
C TYR A 60 14.02 -1.07 -5.62
N ASP A 61 15.13 -0.70 -6.23
CA ASP A 61 15.31 -0.83 -7.67
C ASP A 61 15.64 -2.27 -8.08
N SER A 62 15.52 -2.59 -9.37
CA SER A 62 15.77 -3.91 -9.95
C SER A 62 17.11 -4.53 -9.52
N THR A 63 18.21 -3.78 -9.60
CA THR A 63 19.55 -4.24 -9.20
C THR A 63 19.66 -4.43 -7.68
N GLN A 64 19.13 -3.48 -6.91
CA GLN A 64 19.13 -3.54 -5.45
C GLN A 64 18.33 -4.74 -4.92
N LEU A 65 17.22 -5.09 -5.58
CA LEU A 65 16.44 -6.27 -5.23
C LEU A 65 17.25 -7.55 -5.52
N LEU A 66 17.92 -7.62 -6.66
CA LEU A 66 18.78 -8.76 -6.99
C LEU A 66 19.95 -8.91 -6.01
N ASP A 67 20.54 -7.78 -5.60
CA ASP A 67 21.58 -7.74 -4.57
C ASP A 67 21.06 -8.26 -3.23
N ALA A 68 19.88 -7.79 -2.79
CA ALA A 68 19.26 -8.23 -1.54
C ALA A 68 18.87 -9.72 -1.57
N LEU A 69 18.37 -10.22 -2.71
CA LEU A 69 18.06 -11.64 -2.89
C LEU A 69 19.33 -12.49 -2.86
N ASN A 70 20.42 -12.04 -3.50
CA ASN A 70 21.70 -12.73 -3.46
C ASN A 70 22.24 -12.81 -2.03
N GLU A 71 22.18 -11.72 -1.29
CA GLU A 71 22.64 -11.69 0.10
C GLU A 71 21.80 -12.63 0.97
N HIS A 72 20.47 -12.53 0.90
CA HIS A 72 19.57 -13.21 1.82
C HIS A 72 19.37 -14.71 1.53
N TYR A 73 19.47 -15.14 0.26
CA TYR A 73 19.20 -16.54 -0.12
C TYR A 73 20.42 -17.30 -0.63
N PHE A 74 21.46 -16.59 -1.08
CA PHE A 74 22.64 -17.20 -1.69
C PHE A 74 23.93 -16.83 -0.95
N GLU A 75 23.84 -16.15 0.20
CA GLU A 75 25.00 -15.71 1.00
C GLU A 75 26.01 -14.91 0.16
N GLY A 76 25.51 -14.11 -0.79
CA GLY A 76 26.34 -13.33 -1.69
C GLY A 76 27.14 -14.14 -2.73
N LYS A 77 26.96 -15.47 -2.80
CA LYS A 77 27.76 -16.37 -3.65
C LYS A 77 27.51 -16.23 -5.15
N LEU A 78 26.41 -15.59 -5.58
CA LEU A 78 26.23 -15.30 -7.00
C LEU A 78 27.23 -14.24 -7.44
N ASN A 79 28.12 -14.63 -8.35
CA ASN A 79 29.11 -13.75 -8.94
C ASN A 79 28.40 -12.68 -9.79
N LYS A 80 28.56 -11.41 -9.39
CA LYS A 80 27.98 -10.24 -10.07
C LYS A 80 28.83 -9.76 -11.26
N ASN A 81 29.89 -10.48 -11.60
CA ASN A 81 30.77 -10.15 -12.72
C ASN A 81 30.71 -11.26 -13.79
N PRO A 82 30.10 -11.00 -14.97
CA PRO A 82 29.47 -9.74 -15.39
C PRO A 82 28.16 -9.45 -14.65
N ALA A 83 27.70 -8.19 -14.72
CA ALA A 83 26.47 -7.73 -14.09
C ALA A 83 25.26 -8.64 -14.40
N TYR A 84 24.27 -8.66 -13.50
CA TYR A 84 23.07 -9.49 -13.66
C TYR A 84 22.49 -9.39 -15.09
N LYS A 85 22.15 -10.56 -15.64
CA LYS A 85 21.55 -10.66 -16.98
C LYS A 85 20.30 -9.77 -17.06
N LYS A 86 20.00 -9.30 -18.28
CA LYS A 86 18.89 -8.36 -18.51
C LYS A 86 17.56 -8.96 -18.04
N GLU A 87 17.33 -10.24 -18.29
CA GLU A 87 16.12 -10.96 -17.94
C GLU A 87 15.85 -10.92 -16.43
N TYR A 88 16.90 -11.07 -15.61
CA TYR A 88 16.77 -10.98 -14.14
C TYR A 88 16.41 -9.58 -13.69
N ARG A 89 17.00 -8.55 -14.32
CA ARG A 89 16.68 -7.15 -14.02
C ARG A 89 15.27 -6.79 -14.44
N ASP A 90 14.80 -7.27 -15.58
CA ASP A 90 13.45 -7.04 -16.06
C ASP A 90 12.41 -7.68 -15.13
N ILE A 91 12.64 -8.92 -14.68
CA ILE A 91 11.78 -9.60 -13.70
C ILE A 91 11.79 -8.86 -12.35
N ALA A 92 12.97 -8.50 -11.84
CA ALA A 92 13.07 -7.74 -10.59
C ALA A 92 12.36 -6.37 -10.70
N GLY A 93 12.45 -5.72 -11.85
CA GLY A 93 11.70 -4.51 -12.18
C GLY A 93 10.19 -4.74 -12.07
N GLN A 94 9.67 -5.78 -12.72
CA GLN A 94 8.24 -6.13 -12.64
C GLN A 94 7.78 -6.43 -11.21
N ILE A 95 8.58 -7.16 -10.42
CA ILE A 95 8.28 -7.47 -9.03
C ILE A 95 8.15 -6.17 -8.22
N THR A 96 9.13 -5.28 -8.30
CA THR A 96 9.13 -4.04 -7.51
C THR A 96 8.01 -3.08 -7.93
N ILE A 97 7.68 -3.01 -9.21
CA ILE A 97 6.55 -2.24 -9.73
C ILE A 97 5.22 -2.81 -9.23
N ASN A 98 5.04 -4.13 -9.34
CA ASN A 98 3.82 -4.79 -8.86
C ASN A 98 3.66 -4.64 -7.35
N ALA A 99 4.74 -4.68 -6.59
CA ALA A 99 4.74 -4.43 -5.16
C ALA A 99 4.28 -3.00 -4.83
N GLU A 100 4.75 -1.97 -5.55
CA GLU A 100 4.30 -0.59 -5.38
C GLU A 100 2.81 -0.45 -5.69
N ILE A 101 2.34 -1.02 -6.81
CA ILE A 101 0.92 -0.97 -7.18
C ILE A 101 0.06 -1.66 -6.11
N ALA A 102 0.45 -2.85 -5.67
CA ALA A 102 -0.26 -3.60 -4.65
C ALA A 102 -0.30 -2.84 -3.32
N PHE A 103 0.82 -2.22 -2.92
CA PHE A 103 0.88 -1.43 -1.69
C PHE A 103 -0.02 -0.19 -1.73
N LEU A 104 -0.05 0.53 -2.85
CA LEU A 104 -0.95 1.68 -3.03
C LEU A 104 -2.43 1.27 -2.96
N LYS A 105 -2.80 0.13 -3.56
CA LYS A 105 -4.16 -0.43 -3.44
C LYS A 105 -4.47 -0.79 -1.98
N PHE A 106 -3.54 -1.45 -1.31
CA PHE A 106 -3.69 -1.77 0.11
C PHE A 106 -3.90 -0.52 0.98
N GLN A 107 -3.22 0.59 0.71
CA GLN A 107 -3.46 1.84 1.42
C GLN A 107 -4.88 2.38 1.21
N VAL A 108 -5.37 2.41 -0.04
CA VAL A 108 -6.75 2.83 -0.35
C VAL A 108 -7.77 1.95 0.36
N PHE A 109 -7.58 0.63 0.30
CA PHE A 109 -8.41 -0.33 1.01
C PHE A 109 -8.40 -0.10 2.53
N THR A 110 -7.23 0.17 3.12
CA THR A 110 -7.10 0.49 4.54
C THR A 110 -7.92 1.71 4.93
N TYR A 111 -7.93 2.77 4.11
CA TYR A 111 -8.79 3.93 4.34
C TYR A 111 -10.27 3.59 4.27
N ALA A 112 -10.69 2.73 3.33
CA ALA A 112 -12.06 2.26 3.26
C ALA A 112 -12.48 1.50 4.53
N ILE A 113 -11.60 0.68 5.11
CA ILE A 113 -11.85 0.02 6.40
C ILE A 113 -12.05 1.02 7.54
N TYR A 114 -11.25 2.09 7.62
CA TYR A 114 -11.48 3.12 8.63
C TYR A 114 -12.85 3.81 8.47
N ILE A 115 -13.26 4.09 7.23
CA ILE A 115 -14.59 4.65 6.94
C ILE A 115 -15.69 3.66 7.33
N LEU A 116 -15.51 2.36 7.08
CA LEU A 116 -16.46 1.31 7.50
C LEU A 116 -16.62 1.29 9.02
N ILE A 117 -15.52 1.26 9.76
CA ILE A 117 -15.54 1.28 11.23
C ILE A 117 -16.26 2.54 11.74
N ALA A 118 -15.93 3.72 11.18
CA ALA A 118 -16.61 4.97 11.52
C ALA A 118 -18.12 4.90 11.23
N SER A 119 -18.51 4.33 10.09
CA SER A 119 -19.92 4.16 9.69
C SER A 119 -20.70 3.33 10.71
N ILE A 120 -20.12 2.21 11.17
CA ILE A 120 -20.73 1.34 12.17
C ILE A 120 -20.95 2.09 13.50
N LEU A 121 -19.99 2.95 13.88
CA LEU A 121 -20.07 3.73 15.13
C LEU A 121 -21.08 4.89 15.09
N VAL A 122 -21.48 5.37 13.91
CA VAL A 122 -22.44 6.49 13.80
C VAL A 122 -23.81 6.16 14.40
N ILE A 123 -24.29 4.93 14.25
CA ILE A 123 -25.60 4.51 14.78
C ILE A 123 -25.67 4.60 16.31
N PRO A 124 -24.81 3.90 17.09
CA PRO A 124 -24.86 3.99 18.55
C PRO A 124 -24.61 5.42 19.05
N CYS A 125 -23.69 6.16 18.42
CA CYS A 125 -23.47 7.57 18.75
C CYS A 125 -24.73 8.42 18.54
N SER A 126 -25.44 8.24 17.43
CA SER A 126 -26.68 8.96 17.14
C SER A 126 -27.80 8.63 18.12
N VAL A 127 -27.89 7.38 18.61
CA VAL A 127 -28.88 7.00 19.62
C VAL A 127 -28.56 7.65 20.96
N LEU A 128 -27.28 7.61 21.37
CA LEU A 128 -26.82 8.23 22.61
C LEU A 128 -27.06 9.73 22.62
N THR A 129 -26.76 10.45 21.52
CA THR A 129 -27.02 11.89 21.45
C THR A 129 -28.51 12.20 21.52
N SER A 130 -29.37 11.43 20.85
CA SER A 130 -30.82 11.58 20.96
C SER A 130 -31.33 11.36 22.39
N LEU A 131 -30.81 10.35 23.11
CA LEU A 131 -31.17 10.09 24.50
C LEU A 131 -30.75 11.23 25.45
N VAL A 132 -29.54 11.77 25.27
CA VAL A 132 -29.05 12.91 26.07
C VAL A 132 -29.91 14.15 25.83
N ILE A 133 -30.23 14.46 24.57
CA ILE A 133 -31.10 15.59 24.21
C ILE A 133 -32.48 15.40 24.85
N TYR A 134 -33.08 14.21 24.71
CA TYR A 134 -34.39 13.92 25.30
C TYR A 134 -34.41 14.05 26.82
N ARG A 135 -33.34 13.65 27.51
CA ARG A 135 -33.22 13.81 28.97
C ARG A 135 -33.01 15.26 29.41
N SER A 136 -32.47 16.11 28.54
CA SER A 136 -32.18 17.52 28.83
C SER A 136 -33.33 18.49 28.54
N LEU A 137 -34.33 18.06 27.77
CA LEU A 137 -35.59 18.75 27.57
C LEU A 137 -36.58 18.39 28.69
#